data_AF-L2GT32-F1
#
_entry.id   AF-L2GT32-F1
#
_cell.length_a   1.000
_cell.length_b   1.000
_cell.length_c   1.000
_cell.angle_alpha   90.00
_cell.angle_beta   90.00
_cell.angle_gamma   90.00
#
_symmetry.space_group_name_H-M   'P 1'
#
loop_
_entity.id
_entity.type
_entity.pdbx_description
1 polymer ?
#
loop_
_entity_poly.entity_id
_entity_poly.type
_entity_poly.pdbx_seq_one_letter_code
_entity_poly.pdbx_strand_id
1 'polypeptide(L)'
;MFRTLCNRRDNGEIHSFARIKEVVGCNSVILEYKTYLVLFVGDDVGITCREGSWIRFYGYLEDGVVLGALYVCLDGMDINLVEKAACYVKKAEKHLWITE
;
A
#
# COMPACT_ATOMS: atom_id res chain seq x y z
N MET A 1 -6.93 -6.31 10.54
CA MET A 1 -5.55 -5.74 10.61
C MET A 1 -5.25 -4.99 9.31
N PHE A 2 -5.75 -3.76 9.16
CA PHE A 2 -5.40 -2.89 8.03
C PHE A 2 -3.95 -2.38 8.19
N ARG A 3 -2.99 -3.09 7.59
CA ARG A 3 -1.57 -2.73 7.54
C ARG A 3 -1.33 -1.66 6.48
N THR A 4 -1.99 -0.50 6.63
CA THR A 4 -1.53 0.72 5.94
C THR A 4 -0.24 1.19 6.59
N LEU A 5 0.89 0.74 6.04
CA LEU A 5 2.24 1.35 6.07
C LEU A 5 2.74 2.00 7.38
N CYS A 6 2.26 1.59 8.57
CA CYS A 6 2.68 2.22 9.84
C CYS A 6 2.91 1.27 11.02
N ASN A 7 2.95 -0.05 10.83
CA ASN A 7 3.54 -0.96 11.83
C ASN A 7 4.92 -1.40 11.32
N ARG A 8 5.88 -0.48 11.42
CA ARG A 8 7.26 -0.60 10.92
C ARG A 8 8.12 -1.63 11.68
N ARG A 9 7.50 -2.52 12.46
CA ARG A 9 8.22 -3.40 13.39
C ARG A 9 8.27 -4.87 12.96
N ASP A 10 7.41 -5.30 12.04
CA ASP A 10 7.32 -6.72 11.69
C ASP A 10 7.25 -6.92 10.18
N ASN A 11 8.14 -7.76 9.64
CA ASN A 11 7.96 -8.38 8.33
C ASN A 11 6.58 -9.07 8.27
N GLY A 12 5.98 -9.17 7.09
CA GLY A 12 4.70 -9.84 6.93
C GLY A 12 3.84 -9.31 5.80
N GLU A 13 2.64 -9.88 5.68
CA GLU A 13 1.65 -9.45 4.69
C GLU A 13 1.34 -7.96 4.80
N ILE A 14 1.11 -7.28 3.69
CA ILE A 14 0.76 -5.86 3.66
C ILE A 14 -0.38 -5.63 2.67
N HIS A 15 -1.35 -4.82 3.11
CA HIS A 15 -2.42 -4.32 2.26
C HIS A 15 -2.52 -2.82 2.46
N SER A 16 -2.17 -2.06 1.43
CA SER A 16 -2.08 -0.61 1.53
C SER A 16 -2.34 0.05 0.18
N PHE A 17 -2.28 1.38 0.19
CA PHE A 17 -2.23 2.20 -1.00
C PHE A 17 -1.13 3.25 -0.83
N ALA A 18 -0.55 3.70 -1.95
CA ALA A 18 0.51 4.68 -2.00
C ALA A 18 0.58 5.30 -3.40
N ARG A 19 1.28 6.43 -3.52
CA ARG A 19 1.57 7.07 -4.81
C ARG A 19 2.86 6.50 -5.39
N ILE A 20 2.90 6.24 -6.69
CA ILE A 20 4.17 5.96 -7.38
C ILE A 20 4.95 7.26 -7.47
N LYS A 21 6.10 7.29 -6.80
CA LYS A 21 7.02 8.43 -6.86
C LYS A 21 7.94 8.35 -8.08
N GLU A 22 8.46 7.16 -8.33
CA GLU A 22 9.49 6.91 -9.34
C GLU A 22 9.37 5.47 -9.87
N VAL A 23 9.52 5.29 -11.18
CA VAL A 23 9.64 3.98 -11.82
C VAL A 23 11.11 3.65 -12.01
N VAL A 24 11.59 2.65 -11.25
CA VAL A 24 13.02 2.27 -11.22
C VAL A 24 13.33 1.18 -12.23
N GLY A 25 12.34 0.36 -12.59
CA GLY A 25 12.46 -0.70 -13.57
C GLY A 25 11.09 -1.22 -14.02
N CYS A 26 11.08 -2.21 -14.91
CA CYS A 26 9.84 -2.74 -15.49
C CYS A 26 8.86 -3.26 -14.42
N ASN A 27 9.40 -3.83 -13.34
CA ASN A 27 8.61 -4.43 -12.27
C ASN A 27 8.89 -3.75 -10.92
N SER A 28 9.58 -2.62 -10.89
CA SER A 28 9.99 -1.99 -9.63
C SER A 28 9.69 -0.49 -9.61
N VAL A 29 9.05 -0.05 -8.53
CA VAL A 29 8.69 1.35 -8.31
C VAL A 29 8.97 1.76 -6.87
N ILE A 30 9.30 3.04 -6.67
CA ILE A 30 9.33 3.64 -5.33
C ILE A 30 7.93 4.17 -5.04
N LEU A 31 7.33 3.67 -3.97
CA LEU A 31 6.05 4.12 -3.46
C LEU A 31 6.26 5.17 -2.37
N GLU A 32 5.45 6.22 -2.43
CA GLU A 32 5.40 7.30 -1.47
C GLU A 32 4.02 7.41 -0.83
N TYR A 33 4.01 7.46 0.51
CA TYR A 33 2.84 7.81 1.28
C TYR A 33 3.24 8.77 2.40
N LYS A 34 2.80 10.03 2.32
CA LYS A 34 3.23 11.12 3.21
C LYS A 34 4.76 11.27 3.17
N THR A 35 5.44 10.99 4.28
CA THR A 35 6.91 11.06 4.38
C THR A 35 7.58 9.69 4.21
N TYR A 36 6.82 8.63 3.97
CA TYR A 36 7.33 7.27 3.88
C TYR A 36 7.60 6.89 2.43
N LEU A 37 8.76 6.30 2.20
CA LEU A 37 9.18 5.71 0.94
C LEU A 37 9.43 4.22 1.13
N VAL A 38 9.01 3.42 0.15
CA VAL A 38 9.25 1.97 0.14
C VAL A 38 9.43 1.49 -1.30
N LEU A 39 10.36 0.55 -1.50
CA LEU A 39 10.51 -0.10 -2.80
C LEU A 39 9.42 -1.17 -2.94
N PHE A 40 8.67 -1.12 -4.02
CA PHE A 40 7.72 -2.16 -4.41
C PHE A 40 8.24 -2.88 -5.63
N VAL A 41 8.29 -4.21 -5.56
CA VAL A 41 8.67 -5.09 -6.66
C VAL A 41 7.43 -5.92 -7.00
N GLY A 42 6.83 -5.63 -8.15
CA GLY A 42 5.71 -6.40 -8.69
C GLY A 42 6.15 -7.75 -9.24
N ASP A 43 5.17 -8.59 -9.54
CA ASP A 43 5.37 -9.85 -10.25
C ASP A 43 5.76 -9.63 -11.73
N ASP A 44 6.01 -10.71 -12.45
CA ASP A 44 6.57 -10.71 -13.81
C ASP A 44 5.71 -10.01 -14.88
N VAL A 45 4.50 -9.55 -14.53
CA VAL A 45 3.56 -8.89 -15.44
C VAL A 45 3.89 -7.40 -15.67
N GLY A 46 4.80 -6.85 -14.87
CA GLY A 46 5.26 -5.46 -14.98
C GLY A 46 4.27 -4.44 -14.44
N ILE A 47 4.79 -3.26 -14.08
CA ILE A 47 4.01 -2.18 -13.49
C ILE A 47 3.54 -1.24 -14.60
N THR A 48 2.23 -1.21 -14.84
CA THR A 48 1.62 -0.43 -15.93
C THR A 48 1.13 0.95 -15.49
N CYS A 49 1.03 1.19 -14.17
CA CYS A 49 0.67 2.51 -13.65
C CYS A 49 1.84 3.49 -13.83
N ARG A 50 1.54 4.77 -14.00
CA ARG A 50 2.55 5.81 -14.29
C ARG A 50 3.09 6.43 -13.00
N GLU A 51 4.23 7.13 -13.11
CA GLU A 51 4.66 8.03 -12.06
C GLU A 51 3.57 9.05 -11.71
N GLY A 52 3.37 9.27 -10.42
CA GLY A 52 2.29 10.11 -9.89
C GLY A 52 0.96 9.39 -9.69
N SER A 53 0.73 8.23 -10.33
CA SER A 53 -0.48 7.44 -10.10
C SER A 53 -0.53 6.91 -8.68
N TRP A 54 -1.74 6.85 -8.11
CA TRP A 54 -1.99 6.11 -6.88
C TRP A 54 -2.24 4.66 -7.21
N ILE A 55 -1.74 3.77 -6.36
CA ILE A 55 -2.02 2.33 -6.46
C ILE A 55 -2.53 1.80 -5.13
N ARG A 56 -3.40 0.81 -5.20
CA ARG A 56 -3.66 -0.13 -4.11
C ARG A 56 -2.82 -1.37 -4.36
N PHE A 57 -2.17 -1.88 -3.35
CA PHE A 57 -1.30 -3.04 -3.49
C PHE A 57 -1.45 -4.02 -2.32
N TYR A 58 -1.20 -5.28 -2.63
CA TYR A 58 -1.13 -6.39 -1.69
C TYR A 58 0.18 -7.14 -1.92
N GLY A 59 0.81 -7.58 -0.83
CA GLY A 59 2.11 -8.25 -0.91
C GLY A 59 2.67 -8.62 0.46
N TYR A 60 3.98 -8.80 0.51
CA TYR A 60 4.73 -9.09 1.72
C TYR A 60 5.84 -8.06 1.92
N LEU A 61 5.90 -7.44 3.09
CA LEU A 61 6.98 -6.53 3.48
C LEU A 61 8.11 -7.35 4.11
N GLU A 62 9.30 -7.28 3.51
CA GLU A 62 10.52 -7.93 3.99
C GLU A 62 11.67 -6.94 3.88
N ASP A 63 12.31 -6.63 5.00
CA ASP A 63 13.51 -5.80 5.08
C ASP A 63 13.40 -4.43 4.36
N GLY A 64 12.20 -3.85 4.41
CA GLY A 64 11.92 -2.53 3.81
C GLY A 64 11.59 -2.57 2.31
N VAL A 65 11.40 -3.76 1.73
CA VAL A 65 10.93 -3.98 0.36
C VAL A 65 9.56 -4.66 0.40
N VAL A 66 8.63 -4.20 -0.42
CA VAL A 66 7.34 -4.86 -0.64
C VAL A 66 7.46 -5.77 -1.86
N LEU A 67 7.35 -7.06 -1.64
CA LEU A 67 7.15 -8.07 -2.67
C LEU A 67 5.66 -8.10 -3.02
N GLY A 68 5.30 -7.49 -4.14
CA GLY A 68 3.94 -7.33 -4.60
C GLY A 68 3.38 -8.61 -5.20
N ALA A 69 2.22 -9.03 -4.70
CA ALA A 69 1.44 -10.12 -5.30
C ALA A 69 0.28 -9.62 -6.16
N LEU A 70 -0.21 -8.39 -5.89
CA LEU A 70 -1.24 -7.74 -6.69
C LEU A 70 -1.15 -6.22 -6.53
N TYR A 71 -1.42 -5.48 -7.62
CA TYR A 71 -1.69 -4.05 -7.55
C TYR A 71 -2.81 -3.65 -8.50
N VAL A 72 -3.42 -2.49 -8.23
CA VAL A 72 -4.43 -1.85 -9.07
C VAL A 72 -4.20 -0.35 -9.06
N CYS A 73 -4.21 0.29 -10.24
CA CYS A 73 -4.17 1.75 -10.33
C CYS A 73 -5.48 2.37 -9.81
N LEU A 74 -5.39 3.44 -9.03
CA LEU A 74 -6.50 4.18 -8.44
C LEU A 74 -6.72 5.52 -9.15
N ASP A 75 -6.40 5.60 -10.44
CA ASP A 75 -6.54 6.83 -11.22
C ASP A 75 -8.01 7.30 -11.22
N GLY A 76 -8.23 8.56 -10.89
CA GLY A 76 -9.56 9.16 -10.77
C GLY A 76 -10.29 8.91 -9.44
N MET A 77 -9.68 8.18 -8.49
CA MET A 77 -10.27 8.00 -7.15
C MET A 77 -9.99 9.19 -6.23
N ASP A 78 -10.96 9.51 -5.35
CA ASP A 78 -10.73 10.45 -4.24
C ASP A 78 -9.93 9.77 -3.13
N ILE A 79 -8.62 9.98 -3.14
CA ILE A 79 -7.70 9.40 -2.17
C ILE A 79 -7.99 9.87 -0.73
N ASN A 80 -8.48 11.10 -0.53
CA ASN A 80 -8.84 11.59 0.80
C ASN A 80 -10.03 10.80 1.36
N LEU A 81 -10.99 10.43 0.51
CA LEU A 81 -12.10 9.57 0.90
C LEU A 81 -11.63 8.15 1.22
N VAL A 82 -10.71 7.60 0.43
CA VAL A 82 -10.10 6.27 0.68
C VAL A 82 -9.36 6.26 2.03
N GLU A 83 -8.57 7.30 2.33
CA GLU A 83 -7.89 7.46 3.62
C GLU A 83 -8.87 7.51 4.80
N LYS A 84 -9.96 8.30 4.66
CA LYS A 84 -11.00 8.38 5.68
C LYS A 84 -11.69 7.03 5.90
N ALA A 85 -12.06 6.34 4.81
CA ALA A 85 -12.68 5.02 4.88
C ALA A 85 -11.77 4.00 5.58
N ALA A 86 -10.48 3.96 5.21
CA ALA A 86 -9.48 3.13 5.87
C ALA A 86 -9.38 3.41 7.39
N CYS A 87 -9.41 4.69 7.77
CA CYS A 87 -9.41 5.12 9.17
C CYS A 87 -10.65 4.64 9.93
N TYR A 88 -11.84 4.78 9.32
CA TYR A 88 -13.09 4.33 9.94
C TYR A 88 -13.15 2.81 10.11
N VAL A 89 -12.77 2.03 9.09
CA VAL A 89 -12.69 0.56 9.19
C VAL A 89 -11.76 0.16 10.33
N LYS A 90 -10.57 0.76 10.41
CA LYS A 90 -9.62 0.48 11.50
C LYS A 90 -10.17 0.82 12.89
N LYS A 91 -10.93 1.92 13.01
CA LYS A 91 -11.58 2.29 14.28
C LYS A 91 -12.70 1.31 14.62
N ALA A 92 -13.54 0.95 13.65
CA ALA A 92 -14.62 -0.01 13.84
C ALA A 92 -14.09 -1.39 14.24
N GLU A 93 -13.03 -1.88 13.57
CA GLU A 93 -12.33 -3.11 13.96
C GLU A 93 -11.94 -3.06 15.44
N LYS A 94 -11.29 -1.99 15.92
CA LYS A 94 -10.90 -1.85 17.34
C LYS A 94 -12.08 -1.90 18.31
N HIS A 95 -13.25 -1.40 17.93
CA HIS A 95 -14.43 -1.38 18.78
C HIS A 95 -15.22 -2.70 18.77
N LEU A 96 -15.00 -3.57 17.79
CA LEU A 96 -15.61 -4.91 17.73
C LEU A 96 -14.91 -5.92 18.66
N TRP A 97 -13.74 -5.61 19.20
CA TRP A 97 -13.01 -6.43 20.19
C TRP A 97 -13.32 -6.08 21.66
N ILE A 98 -14.48 -5.48 21.97
CA ILE A 98 -14.99 -5.31 23.37
C ILE A 98 -16.11 -6.32 23.66
N THR A 99 -16.15 -7.44 22.95
CA THR A 99 -17.02 -8.57 23.24
C THR A 99 -16.27 -9.87 23.00
N GLU A 100 -15.33 -10.16 23.90
CA GLU A 100 -14.99 -11.53 24.32
C GLU A 100 -14.90 -11.54 25.85
#